data_AF-A0A2G7T5Q9-F1
#
_entry.id   AF-A0A2G7T5Q9-F1
#
_cell.length_a   1.000
_cell.length_b   1.000
_cell.length_c   1.000
_cell.angle_alpha   90.00
_cell.angle_beta   90.00
_cell.angle_gamma   90.00
#
_symmetry.space_group_name_H-M   'P 1'
#
loop_
_entity.id
_entity.type
_entity.pdbx_description
1 polymer ?
#
loop_
_entity_poly.entity_id
_entity_poly.type
_entity_poly.pdbx_seq_one_letter_code
_entity_poly.pdbx_strand_id
1 'polypeptide(L)'
;MNQTTVTNRRYQKELGFALLLYMALLVGALLLSADMQAGALRTALLLSPMLAFALAVRAIVRLVRDTDEFLRKSMLEQLAIAAAGTAGLTFTYGFLEMAGFPKLSMFMVWPLMGALWVAASVAHWLRSR
;
A
#
# COMPACT_ATOMS: atom_id res chain seq x y z
N MET A 1 -14.24 16.01 25.67
CA MET A 1 -13.42 14.91 25.12
C MET A 1 -13.32 15.12 23.61
N ASN A 2 -12.13 15.47 23.09
CA ASN A 2 -11.98 16.05 21.75
C ASN A 2 -12.19 14.97 20.66
N GLN A 3 -13.13 15.18 19.72
CA GLN A 3 -13.53 14.15 18.76
C GLN A 3 -12.37 13.61 17.91
N THR A 4 -11.35 14.44 17.66
CA THR A 4 -10.09 14.08 16.97
C THR A 4 -9.33 12.93 17.65
N THR A 5 -9.35 12.85 18.99
CA THR A 5 -8.61 11.83 19.74
C THR A 5 -9.27 10.46 19.71
N VAL A 6 -10.61 10.41 19.62
CA VAL A 6 -11.40 9.16 19.60
C VAL A 6 -11.27 8.47 18.25
N THR A 7 -11.38 9.24 17.15
CA THR A 7 -11.19 8.74 15.78
C THR A 7 -9.78 8.20 15.58
N ASN A 8 -8.76 8.89 16.08
CA ASN A 8 -7.38 8.45 15.98
C ASN A 8 -7.12 7.14 16.76
N ARG A 9 -7.61 7.02 18.00
CA ARG A 9 -7.48 5.76 18.78
C ARG A 9 -8.19 4.58 18.12
N ARG A 10 -9.37 4.82 17.53
CA ARG A 10 -10.10 3.78 16.79
C ARG A 10 -9.36 3.37 15.54
N TYR A 11 -8.86 4.31 14.75
CA TYR A 11 -8.03 4.05 13.58
C TYR A 11 -6.77 3.25 13.95
N GLN A 12 -6.04 3.64 14.99
CA GLN A 12 -4.85 2.93 15.45
C GLN A 12 -5.16 1.48 15.85
N LYS A 13 -6.30 1.23 16.51
CA LYS A 13 -6.76 -0.12 16.84
C LYS A 13 -7.16 -0.91 15.60
N GLU A 14 -7.94 -0.32 14.68
CA GLU A 14 -8.39 -0.97 13.45
C GLU A 14 -7.20 -1.32 12.54
N LEU A 15 -6.27 -0.39 12.35
CA LEU A 15 -5.05 -0.62 11.58
C LEU A 15 -4.11 -1.60 12.28
N GLY A 16 -3.87 -1.43 13.59
CA GLY A 16 -3.01 -2.32 14.37
C GLY A 16 -3.51 -3.76 14.34
N PHE A 17 -4.83 -3.96 14.52
CA PHE A 17 -5.45 -5.27 14.37
C PHE A 17 -5.30 -5.83 12.95
N ALA A 18 -5.54 -5.02 11.92
CA ALA A 18 -5.39 -5.45 10.52
C ALA A 18 -3.94 -5.85 10.20
N LEU A 19 -2.95 -5.11 10.69
CA LEU A 19 -1.53 -5.42 10.51
C LEU A 19 -1.12 -6.68 11.27
N LEU A 20 -1.57 -6.85 12.52
CA LEU A 20 -1.30 -8.07 13.29
C LEU A 20 -1.92 -9.30 12.63
N LEU A 21 -3.16 -9.18 12.16
CA LEU A 21 -3.84 -10.24 11.41
C LEU A 21 -3.11 -10.54 10.10
N TYR A 22 -2.69 -9.51 9.36
CA TYR A 22 -1.89 -9.66 8.15
C TYR A 22 -0.60 -10.42 8.42
N MET A 23 0.15 -10.05 9.46
CA MET A 23 1.39 -10.72 9.84
C MET A 23 1.16 -12.17 10.24
N ALA A 24 0.13 -12.45 11.04
CA ALA A 24 -0.21 -13.81 11.44
C ALA A 24 -0.59 -14.69 10.23
N LEU A 25 -1.42 -14.16 9.32
CA LEU A 25 -1.80 -14.86 8.10
C LEU A 25 -0.61 -15.05 7.15
N LEU A 26 0.27 -14.05 7.01
CA LEU A 26 1.44 -14.14 6.16
C LEU A 26 2.42 -15.20 6.67
N VAL A 27 2.77 -15.15 7.95
CA VAL A 27 3.67 -16.14 8.57
C VAL A 27 3.04 -17.53 8.50
N GLY A 28 1.76 -17.66 8.85
CA GLY A 28 1.04 -18.93 8.73
C GLY A 28 1.02 -19.47 7.30
N ALA A 29 0.74 -18.62 6.31
CA ALA A 29 0.74 -19.00 4.91
C ALA A 29 2.11 -19.46 4.44
N LEU A 30 3.19 -18.75 4.80
CA LEU A 30 4.55 -19.12 4.40
C LEU A 30 5.01 -20.44 5.04
N LEU A 31 4.74 -20.64 6.33
CA LEU A 31 5.11 -21.87 7.03
C LEU A 31 4.32 -23.08 6.51
N LEU A 32 2.99 -22.94 6.37
CA LEU A 32 2.12 -24.04 5.95
C LEU A 32 2.27 -24.36 4.46
N SER A 33 2.58 -23.37 3.63
CA SER A 33 2.74 -23.58 2.19
C SER A 33 4.11 -24.10 1.78
N ALA A 34 5.12 -24.11 2.67
CA ALA A 34 6.49 -24.49 2.33
C ALA A 34 6.57 -25.85 1.61
N ASP A 35 5.96 -26.88 2.20
CA ASP A 35 6.01 -28.26 1.71
C ASP A 35 4.82 -28.65 0.82
N MET A 36 3.91 -27.72 0.55
CA MET A 36 2.72 -28.00 -0.26
C MET A 36 3.03 -28.00 -1.76
N GLN A 37 2.47 -28.93 -2.52
CA GLN A 37 2.55 -28.87 -3.98
C GLN A 37 1.78 -27.66 -4.54
N ALA A 38 2.17 -27.20 -5.72
CA ALA A 38 1.44 -26.15 -6.42
C ALA A 38 0.00 -26.60 -6.69
N GLY A 39 -0.97 -25.81 -6.27
CA GLY A 39 -2.39 -26.14 -6.39
C GLY A 39 -3.29 -25.06 -5.78
N ALA A 40 -4.60 -25.21 -5.99
CA ALA A 40 -5.59 -24.21 -5.56
C ALA A 40 -5.50 -23.89 -4.06
N LEU A 41 -5.24 -24.89 -3.20
CA LEU A 41 -5.11 -24.71 -1.76
C LEU A 41 -3.87 -23.89 -1.37
N ARG A 42 -2.71 -24.16 -2.00
CA ARG A 42 -1.48 -23.39 -1.78
C ARG A 42 -1.68 -21.93 -2.20
N THR A 43 -2.32 -21.70 -3.34
CA THR A 43 -2.64 -20.36 -3.83
C THR A 43 -3.59 -19.62 -2.88
N ALA A 44 -4.66 -20.27 -2.41
CA ALA A 44 -5.59 -19.68 -1.46
C ALA A 44 -4.92 -19.30 -0.13
N LEU A 45 -4.00 -20.13 0.37
CA LEU A 45 -3.21 -19.82 1.57
C LEU A 45 -2.30 -18.60 1.36
N LEU A 46 -1.57 -18.54 0.25
CA LEU A 46 -0.70 -17.40 -0.07
C LEU A 46 -1.47 -16.09 -0.30
N LEU A 47 -2.73 -16.17 -0.74
CA LEU A 47 -3.62 -15.01 -0.88
C LEU A 47 -4.35 -14.63 0.41
N SER A 48 -4.40 -15.50 1.41
CA SER A 48 -5.11 -15.24 2.67
C SER A 48 -4.74 -13.90 3.36
N PRO A 49 -3.47 -13.43 3.36
CA PRO A 49 -3.13 -12.16 3.99
C PRO A 49 -3.78 -10.96 3.30
N MET A 50 -4.21 -11.09 2.04
CA MET A 50 -4.86 -10.01 1.31
C MET A 50 -6.23 -9.63 1.90
N LEU A 51 -6.90 -10.56 2.61
CA LEU A 51 -8.12 -10.24 3.34
C LEU A 51 -7.85 -9.27 4.49
N ALA A 52 -6.75 -9.48 5.23
CA ALA A 52 -6.33 -8.56 6.27
C ALA A 52 -5.85 -7.22 5.69
N PHE A 53 -5.19 -7.25 4.53
CA PHE A 53 -4.83 -6.04 3.81
C PHE A 53 -6.06 -5.20 3.45
N ALA A 54 -7.17 -5.82 3.02
CA ALA A 54 -8.42 -5.09 2.75
C ALA A 54 -8.98 -4.38 4.01
N LEU A 55 -8.81 -4.96 5.19
CA LEU A 55 -9.16 -4.31 6.46
C LEU A 55 -8.28 -3.09 6.74
N ALA A 56 -6.98 -3.19 6.46
CA ALA A 56 -6.05 -2.06 6.59
C ALA A 56 -6.42 -0.93 5.62
N VAL A 57 -6.77 -1.25 4.37
CA VAL A 57 -7.28 -0.29 3.39
C VAL A 57 -8.53 0.40 3.92
N ARG A 58 -9.49 -0.34 4.49
CA ARG A 58 -10.70 0.24 5.07
C ARG A 58 -10.39 1.23 6.20
N ALA A 59 -9.43 0.91 7.07
CA ALA A 59 -8.99 1.80 8.14
C ALA A 59 -8.36 3.09 7.57
N ILE A 60 -7.52 2.96 6.55
CA ILE A 60 -6.88 4.10 5.86
C ILE A 60 -7.93 4.98 5.17
N VAL A 61 -8.88 4.39 4.44
CA VAL A 61 -9.95 5.15 3.77
C VAL A 61 -10.78 5.93 4.77
N ARG A 62 -11.08 5.35 5.93
CA ARG A 62 -11.76 6.08 7.02
C ARG A 62 -10.92 7.25 7.51
N LEU A 63 -9.62 7.03 7.79
CA LEU A 63 -8.73 8.12 8.21
C LEU A 63 -8.74 9.27 7.18
N VAL A 64 -8.60 8.96 5.90
CA VAL A 64 -8.60 9.97 4.83
C VAL A 64 -9.92 10.73 4.75
N ARG A 65 -11.06 10.07 4.99
CA ARG A 65 -12.38 10.72 5.01
C ARG A 65 -12.57 11.64 6.19
N ASP A 66 -11.98 11.29 7.34
CA ASP A 66 -12.05 12.05 8.59
C ASP A 66 -11.02 13.21 8.63
N THR A 67 -10.06 13.24 7.70
CA THR A 67 -9.12 14.34 7.52
C THR A 67 -9.81 15.59 6.98
N ASP A 68 -9.34 16.76 7.44
CA ASP A 68 -9.74 18.08 6.92
C ASP A 68 -9.61 18.17 5.39
N GLU A 69 -10.50 18.94 4.76
CA GLU A 69 -10.56 19.05 3.30
C GLU A 69 -9.25 19.52 2.66
N PHE A 70 -8.57 20.50 3.28
CA PHE A 70 -7.33 21.04 2.75
C PHE A 70 -6.23 19.97 2.74
N LEU A 71 -6.05 19.29 3.87
CA LEU A 71 -5.08 18.21 4.00
C LEU A 71 -5.41 17.03 3.08
N ARG A 72 -6.68 16.63 3.01
CA ARG A 72 -7.15 15.55 2.13
C ARG A 72 -6.86 15.86 0.67
N LYS A 73 -7.13 17.09 0.21
CA LYS A 73 -6.86 17.52 -1.16
C LYS A 73 -5.37 17.44 -1.48
N SER A 74 -4.51 17.97 -0.61
CA SER A 74 -3.05 17.92 -0.79
C SER A 74 -2.52 16.48 -0.81
N MET A 75 -3.01 15.60 0.07
CA MET A 75 -2.63 14.18 0.08
C MET A 75 -3.02 13.47 -1.22
N LEU A 76 -4.22 13.73 -1.75
CA LEU A 76 -4.70 13.12 -3.00
C LEU A 76 -3.92 13.65 -4.22
N GLU A 77 -3.56 14.93 -4.26
CA GLU A 77 -2.74 15.51 -5.32
C GLU A 77 -1.36 14.86 -5.36
N GLN A 78 -0.69 14.76 -4.20
CA GLN A 78 0.62 14.11 -4.10
C GLN A 78 0.56 12.62 -4.49
N LEU A 79 -0.50 11.92 -4.06
CA LEU A 79 -0.73 10.53 -4.43
C LEU A 79 -0.99 10.38 -5.94
N ALA A 80 -1.73 11.30 -6.56
CA ALA A 80 -2.00 11.28 -8.00
C ALA A 80 -0.72 11.49 -8.82
N ILE A 81 0.15 12.41 -8.41
CA ILE A 81 1.47 12.62 -9.03
C ILE A 81 2.32 11.36 -8.90
N ALA A 82 2.38 10.76 -7.72
CA ALA A 82 3.12 9.52 -7.47
C ALA A 82 2.59 8.35 -8.32
N ALA A 83 1.28 8.19 -8.38
CA ALA A 83 0.63 7.15 -9.16
C ALA A 83 0.88 7.33 -10.68
N ALA A 84 0.77 8.55 -11.19
CA ALA A 84 1.05 8.86 -12.60
C ALA A 84 2.52 8.59 -12.96
N GLY A 85 3.46 9.02 -12.10
CA GLY A 85 4.89 8.73 -12.29
C GLY A 85 5.19 7.23 -12.21
N THR A 86 4.57 6.52 -11.28
CA THR A 86 4.70 5.06 -11.16
C THR A 86 4.20 4.36 -12.42
N ALA A 87 3.01 4.73 -12.90
CA ALA A 87 2.44 4.18 -14.13
C ALA A 87 3.38 4.39 -15.32
N GLY A 88 3.88 5.62 -15.51
CA GLY A 88 4.85 5.94 -16.56
C GLY A 88 6.10 5.05 -16.49
N LEU A 89 6.72 4.93 -15.32
CA LEU A 89 7.92 4.12 -15.13
C LEU A 89 7.67 2.62 -15.30
N THR A 90 6.54 2.10 -14.82
CA THR A 90 6.18 0.69 -15.01
C THR A 90 5.91 0.36 -16.47
N PHE A 91 5.30 1.27 -17.24
CA PHE A 91 5.12 1.10 -18.69
C PHE A 91 6.46 1.15 -19.42
N THR A 92 7.32 2.11 -19.08
CA THR A 92 8.69 2.16 -19.61
C THR A 92 9.41 0.83 -19.35
N TYR A 93 9.32 0.28 -18.15
CA TYR A 93 9.95 -0.99 -17.84
C TYR A 93 9.31 -2.16 -18.60
N GLY A 94 8.00 -2.16 -18.81
CA GLY A 94 7.34 -3.16 -19.65
C GLY A 94 7.89 -3.19 -21.08
N PHE A 95 8.24 -2.03 -21.67
CA PHE A 95 8.94 -1.99 -22.95
C PHE A 95 10.39 -2.49 -22.87
N LEU A 96 11.09 -2.23 -21.76
CA LEU A 96 12.43 -2.78 -21.53
C LEU A 96 12.40 -4.31 -21.43
N GLU A 97 11.38 -4.90 -20.81
CA GLU A 97 11.20 -6.36 -20.80
C GLU A 97 11.05 -6.91 -22.23
N MET A 98 10.34 -6.21 -23.13
CA MET A 98 10.26 -6.58 -24.55
C MET A 98 11.61 -6.46 -25.28
N ALA A 99 12.49 -5.57 -24.82
CA ALA A 99 13.86 -5.41 -25.33
C ALA A 99 14.85 -6.44 -24.75
N GLY A 100 14.41 -7.35 -23.87
CA GLY A 100 15.23 -8.42 -23.30
C GLY A 100 15.76 -8.16 -21.89
N PHE A 101 15.30 -7.12 -21.19
CA PHE A 101 15.61 -6.92 -19.78
C PHE A 101 14.94 -7.99 -18.88
N PRO A 102 15.50 -8.28 -17.69
CA PRO A 102 14.94 -9.29 -16.79
C PRO A 102 13.57 -8.87 -16.24
N LYS A 103 12.70 -9.84 -15.97
CA LYS A 103 11.40 -9.57 -15.35
C LYS A 103 11.57 -9.08 -13.93
N LEU A 104 10.91 -7.97 -13.59
CA LEU A 104 10.87 -7.47 -12.22
C LEU A 104 9.66 -8.02 -11.45
N SER A 105 9.86 -8.16 -10.14
CA SER A 105 8.77 -8.53 -9.24
C SER A 105 7.78 -7.38 -9.09
N MET A 106 6.48 -7.69 -9.07
CA MET A 106 5.43 -6.70 -8.78
C MET A 106 5.60 -6.02 -7.42
N PHE A 107 6.34 -6.65 -6.49
CA PHE A 107 6.71 -6.03 -5.22
C PHE A 107 7.59 -4.78 -5.38
N MET A 108 8.21 -4.55 -6.53
CA MET A 108 9.01 -3.34 -6.81
C MET A 108 8.13 -2.11 -7.08
N VAL A 109 6.87 -2.30 -7.48
CA VAL A 109 5.96 -1.20 -7.80
C VAL A 109 5.64 -0.37 -6.55
N TRP A 110 5.48 -1.02 -5.40
CA TRP A 110 5.10 -0.34 -4.16
C TRP A 110 6.21 0.58 -3.61
N PRO A 111 7.48 0.14 -3.47
CA PRO A 111 8.59 1.03 -3.11
C PRO A 111 8.78 2.17 -4.10
N LEU A 112 8.61 1.92 -5.40
CA LEU A 112 8.71 2.94 -6.43
C LEU A 112 7.65 4.04 -6.23
N MET A 113 6.39 3.65 -6.05
CA MET A 113 5.31 4.59 -5.77
C MET A 113 5.55 5.36 -4.46
N GLY A 114 6.03 4.69 -3.42
CA GLY A 114 6.39 5.31 -2.15
C GLY A 114 7.49 6.37 -2.31
N ALA A 115 8.54 6.07 -3.07
CA ALA A 115 9.63 7.01 -3.35
C ALA A 115 9.13 8.24 -4.12
N LEU A 116 8.30 8.03 -5.14
CA LEU A 116 7.68 9.13 -5.90
C LEU A 116 6.74 9.97 -5.05
N TRP A 117 6.00 9.35 -4.14
CA TRP A 117 5.13 10.08 -3.23
C TRP A 117 5.93 10.95 -2.27
N VAL A 118 6.98 10.42 -1.64
CA VAL A 118 7.88 11.22 -0.80
C VAL A 118 8.50 12.38 -1.59
N ALA A 119 8.94 12.14 -2.83
CA ALA A 119 9.46 13.19 -3.70
C ALA A 119 8.43 14.29 -3.98
N ALA A 120 7.18 13.92 -4.28
CA ALA A 120 6.09 14.87 -4.49
C ALA A 120 5.77 15.68 -3.21
N SER A 121 5.76 15.03 -2.04
CA SER A 121 5.57 15.70 -0.75
C SER A 121 6.68 16.70 -0.44
N VAL A 122 7.95 16.33 -0.68
CA VAL A 122 9.10 17.21 -0.48
C VAL A 122 9.07 18.39 -1.45
N ALA A 123 8.75 18.16 -2.72
CA ALA A 123 8.63 19.22 -3.72
C ALA A 123 7.52 20.23 -3.36
N HIS A 124 6.38 19.75 -2.88
CA HIS A 124 5.30 20.60 -2.39
C HIS A 124 5.75 21.45 -1.19
N TRP A 125 6.48 20.87 -0.24
CA TRP A 125 7.00 21.58 0.92
C TRP A 125 8.02 22.67 0.54
N LEU A 126 8.89 22.42 -0.44
CA LEU A 126 9.87 23.40 -0.90
C LEU A 126 9.23 24.61 -1.61
N ARG A 127 8.08 24.40 -2.28
CA ARG A 127 7.34 25.46 -2.99
C ARG A 127 6.44 26.31 -2.08
N SER A 128 6.16 25.82 -0.88
CA SER A 128 5.30 26.50 0.10
C SER A 128 6.10 27.25 1.18
N ARG A 129 7.43 27.30 1.04
CA ARG A 129 8.34 28.20 1.75
C ARG A 129 8.56 29.47 0.94
#